data_AF-E6TSP5-F1
#
_entry.id   AF-E6TSP5-F1
#
_cell.length_a   1.000
_cell.length_b   1.000
_cell.length_c   1.000
_cell.angle_alpha   90.00
_cell.angle_beta   90.00
_cell.angle_gamma   90.00
#
_symmetry.space_group_name_H-M   'P 1'
#
loop_
_entity.id
_entity.type
_entity.pdbx_description
1 polymer ?
#
loop_
_entity_poly.entity_id
_entity_poly.type
_entity_poly.pdbx_seq_one_letter_code
_entity_poly.pdbx_strand_id
1 'polypeptide(L)'
;MADFLLKNDTDRSRVLFLILATTIFLLGFYFEKPFLFILIATALMLNSKMERSQNTYIKVYGTVLYIIIIAWYLFQFVLWLYTSFIK
;
A
#
# COMPACT_ATOMS: atom_id res chain seq x y z
N MET A 1 5.20 31.44 -5.32
CA MET A 1 4.63 31.06 -4.00
C MET A 1 3.48 30.06 -4.14
N ALA A 2 2.53 30.26 -5.07
CA ALA A 2 1.44 29.31 -5.32
C ALA A 2 1.92 27.88 -5.64
N ASP A 3 2.93 27.71 -6.51
CA ASP A 3 3.47 26.38 -6.84
C ASP A 3 4.12 25.66 -5.66
N PHE A 4 4.68 26.41 -4.70
CA PHE A 4 5.30 25.81 -3.51
C PHE A 4 4.23 25.31 -2.52
N LEU A 5 3.14 26.05 -2.37
CA LEU A 5 1.99 25.65 -1.54
C LEU A 5 1.26 24.44 -2.14
N LEU A 6 1.00 24.47 -3.45
CA LEU A 6 0.34 23.38 -4.17
C LEU A 6 1.16 22.08 -4.09
N LYS A 7 2.49 22.19 -4.19
CA LYS A 7 3.42 21.06 -4.06
C LYS A 7 3.48 20.50 -2.64
N ASN A 8 3.41 21.36 -1.62
CA ASN A 8 3.40 20.94 -0.22
C ASN A 8 2.09 20.21 0.16
N ASP A 9 0.95 20.71 -0.32
CA ASP A 9 -0.34 20.02 -0.15
C ASP A 9 -0.40 18.69 -0.89
N THR A 10 0.26 18.59 -2.04
CA THR A 10 0.35 17.34 -2.80
C THR A 10 1.16 16.30 -2.02
N ASP A 11 2.34 16.63 -1.52
CA ASP A 11 3.15 15.66 -0.75
C ASP A 11 2.52 15.30 0.60
N ARG A 12 1.85 16.24 1.27
CA ARG A 12 1.07 15.95 2.49
C ARG A 12 -0.07 14.96 2.21
N SER A 13 -0.78 15.13 1.10
CA SER A 13 -1.82 14.19 0.67
C SER A 13 -1.25 12.79 0.42
N ARG A 14 -0.08 12.68 -0.23
CA ARG A 14 0.61 11.40 -0.45
C ARG A 14 0.94 10.68 0.85
N VAL A 15 1.48 11.41 1.82
CA VAL A 15 1.78 10.86 3.15
C VAL A 15 0.52 10.36 3.83
N LEU A 16 -0.58 11.10 3.76
CA LEU A 16 -1.87 10.67 4.32
C LEU A 16 -2.36 9.36 3.68
N PHE A 17 -2.31 9.25 2.35
CA PHE A 17 -2.67 8.01 1.66
C PHE A 17 -1.79 6.82 2.08
N LEU A 18 -0.49 7.04 2.25
CA LEU A 18 0.46 6.03 2.68
C LEU A 18 0.23 5.58 4.13
N ILE A 19 -0.06 6.52 5.04
CA ILE A 19 -0.42 6.21 6.42
C ILE A 19 -1.72 5.41 6.45
N LEU A 20 -2.76 5.85 5.73
CA LEU A 20 -4.03 5.15 5.65
C LEU A 20 -3.88 3.73 5.08
N ALA A 21 -3.12 3.57 3.99
CA ALA A 21 -2.84 2.27 3.40
C ALA A 21 -2.17 1.34 4.42
N THR A 22 -1.23 1.86 5.20
CA THR A 22 -0.52 1.10 6.24
C THR A 22 -1.44 0.73 7.39
N THR A 23 -2.27 1.66 7.88
CA THR A 23 -3.23 1.38 8.95
C THR A 23 -4.23 0.31 8.53
N ILE A 24 -4.75 0.40 7.31
CA ILE A 24 -5.70 -0.59 6.77
C ILE A 24 -5.01 -1.95 6.58
N PHE A 25 -3.77 -1.94 6.08
CA PHE A 25 -2.97 -3.15 5.94
C PHE A 25 -2.76 -3.84 7.30
N LEU A 26 -2.39 -3.08 8.33
CA LEU A 26 -2.24 -3.59 9.71
C LEU A 26 -3.57 -4.13 10.26
N LEU A 27 -4.68 -3.39 10.09
CA LEU A 27 -6.02 -3.86 10.45
C LEU A 27 -6.33 -5.21 9.81
N GLY A 28 -5.97 -5.39 8.54
CA GLY A 28 -6.11 -6.66 7.83
C GLY A 28 -5.55 -7.86 8.61
N PHE A 29 -4.36 -7.76 9.19
CA PHE A 29 -3.75 -8.86 9.96
C PHE A 29 -4.49 -9.22 11.24
N TYR A 30 -5.26 -8.29 11.83
CA TYR A 30 -6.05 -8.56 13.03
C TYR A 30 -7.38 -9.26 12.73
N PHE A 31 -7.84 -9.27 11.48
CA PHE A 31 -9.10 -9.92 11.09
C PHE A 31 -8.86 -11.25 10.37
N GLU A 32 -9.76 -12.22 10.59
CA GLU A 32 -9.71 -13.54 9.95
C GLU A 32 -9.79 -13.49 8.42
N LYS A 33 -10.37 -12.42 7.86
CA LYS A 33 -10.53 -12.20 6.42
C LYS A 33 -9.81 -10.92 5.98
N PRO A 34 -8.46 -10.94 5.92
CA PRO A 34 -7.65 -9.77 5.58
C PRO A 34 -7.86 -9.26 4.15
N PHE A 35 -8.45 -10.08 3.27
CA PHE A 35 -8.48 -9.83 1.83
C PHE A 35 -9.07 -8.46 1.45
N LEU A 36 -10.23 -8.09 2.01
CA LEU A 36 -10.86 -6.81 1.71
C LEU A 36 -10.01 -5.63 2.17
N PHE A 37 -9.39 -5.72 3.34
CA PHE A 37 -8.52 -4.69 3.87
C PHE A 37 -7.28 -4.51 2.99
N ILE A 38 -6.65 -5.60 2.56
CA ILE A 38 -5.46 -5.55 1.71
C ILE A 38 -5.81 -5.00 0.32
N LEU A 39 -7.00 -5.31 -0.20
CA LEU A 39 -7.49 -4.74 -1.46
C LEU A 39 -7.68 -3.21 -1.35
N ILE A 40 -8.27 -2.74 -0.25
CA ILE A 40 -8.41 -1.29 0.02
C ILE A 40 -7.04 -0.62 0.18
N ALA A 41 -6.12 -1.24 0.94
CA ALA A 41 -4.76 -0.72 1.12
C ALA A 41 -4.01 -0.59 -0.21
N THR A 42 -4.18 -1.57 -1.11
CA THR A 42 -3.61 -1.56 -2.45
C THR A 42 -4.19 -0.41 -3.29
N ALA A 43 -5.53 -0.23 -3.27
CA ALA A 43 -6.19 0.86 -3.98
C ALA A 43 -5.74 2.25 -3.50
N LEU A 44 -5.56 2.43 -2.19
CA LEU A 44 -5.05 3.68 -1.61
C LEU A 44 -3.59 3.93 -2.03
N MET A 45 -2.76 2.89 -2.05
CA MET A 45 -1.38 3.02 -2.51
C MET A 45 -1.28 3.42 -3.98
N LEU A 46 -2.08 2.82 -4.85
CA LEU A 46 -2.11 3.18 -6.28
C LEU A 46 -2.58 4.64 -6.46
N ASN A 47 -3.56 5.07 -5.67
CA ASN A 47 -4.05 6.46 -5.69
C ASN A 47 -3.05 7.47 -5.12
N SER A 48 -2.15 7.04 -4.22
CA SER A 48 -1.16 7.93 -3.62
C SER A 48 -0.20 8.54 -4.66
N LYS A 49 0.02 7.91 -5.82
CA LYS A 49 1.01 8.35 -6.83
C LYS A 49 2.37 8.71 -6.20
N MET A 50 2.80 7.95 -5.19
CA MET A 50 4.02 8.18 -4.40
C MET A 50 5.28 8.29 -5.25
N GLU A 51 5.34 7.60 -6.39
CA GLU A 51 6.44 7.66 -7.37
C GLU A 51 6.68 9.06 -7.93
N ARG A 52 5.64 9.91 -7.95
CA ARG A 52 5.72 11.31 -8.40
C ARG A 52 6.13 12.28 -7.28
N SER A 53 6.39 11.78 -6.07
CA SER A 53 6.91 12.63 -4.99
C SER A 53 8.34 13.06 -5.24
N GLN A 54 8.64 14.32 -4.92
CA GLN A 54 10.02 14.80 -4.93
C GLN A 54 10.75 14.42 -3.64
N ASN A 55 10.02 13.97 -2.62
CA ASN A 55 10.59 13.49 -1.38
C ASN A 55 10.98 12.01 -1.49
N THR A 56 12.28 11.74 -1.40
CA THR A 56 12.85 10.39 -1.46
C THR A 56 12.31 9.49 -0.34
N TYR A 57 12.05 10.03 0.85
CA TYR A 57 11.50 9.24 1.97
C TYR A 57 10.10 8.69 1.66
N ILE A 58 9.24 9.51 1.04
CA ILE A 58 7.88 9.10 0.63
C ILE A 58 7.96 7.99 -0.41
N LYS A 59 8.88 8.12 -1.38
CA LYS A 59 9.11 7.10 -2.40
C LYS A 59 9.56 5.78 -1.78
N VAL A 60 10.61 5.80 -0.96
CA VAL A 60 11.16 4.60 -0.32
C VAL A 60 10.10 3.92 0.54
N TYR A 61 9.40 4.69 1.38
CA TYR A 61 8.33 4.16 2.23
C TYR A 61 7.24 3.48 1.41
N GLY A 62 6.78 4.15 0.36
CA GLY A 62 5.79 3.62 -0.57
C GLY A 62 6.25 2.34 -1.26
N THR A 63 7.50 2.30 -1.75
CA THR A 63 8.08 1.11 -2.37
C THR A 63 8.16 -0.07 -1.39
N VAL A 64 8.58 0.17 -0.14
CA VAL A 64 8.63 -0.87 0.90
C VAL A 64 7.23 -1.44 1.15
N LEU A 65 6.23 -0.56 1.30
CA LEU A 65 4.84 -1.00 1.47
C LEU A 65 4.37 -1.83 0.27
N TYR A 66 4.78 -1.46 -0.95
CA TYR A 66 4.44 -2.17 -2.19
C TYR A 66 5.01 -3.58 -2.23
N ILE A 67 6.27 -3.73 -1.86
CA ILE A 67 6.94 -5.05 -1.76
C ILE A 67 6.20 -5.94 -0.76
N ILE A 68 5.83 -5.40 0.40
CA ILE A 68 5.12 -6.15 1.44
C ILE A 68 3.76 -6.65 0.94
N ILE A 69 2.97 -5.78 0.29
CA ILE A 69 1.66 -6.16 -0.26
C ILE A 69 1.80 -7.22 -1.36
N ILE A 70 2.77 -7.07 -2.27
CA ILE A 70 3.02 -8.06 -3.32
C ILE A 70 3.44 -9.41 -2.73
N ALA A 71 4.34 -9.41 -1.75
CA ALA A 71 4.77 -10.64 -1.08
C ALA A 71 3.59 -11.38 -0.44
N TRP A 72 2.65 -10.63 0.15
CA TRP A 72 1.42 -11.22 0.69
C TRP A 72 0.56 -11.86 -0.40
N TYR A 73 0.36 -11.19 -1.54
CA TYR A 73 -0.40 -11.76 -2.65
C TYR A 73 0.25 -13.03 -3.22
N LEU A 74 1.59 -13.02 -3.38
CA LEU A 74 2.34 -14.20 -3.82
C LEU A 74 2.17 -15.37 -2.84
N PHE A 75 2.25 -15.10 -1.54
CA PHE A 75 2.02 -16.12 -0.51
C PHE A 75 0.61 -16.73 -0.62
N GLN A 76 -0.43 -15.89 -0.75
CA GLN A 76 -1.80 -16.38 -0.93
C GLN A 76 -1.98 -17.19 -2.20
N PHE A 77 -1.34 -16.78 -3.29
CA PHE A 77 -1.37 -17.50 -4.56
C PHE A 77 -0.72 -18.89 -4.46
N VAL A 78 0.45 -18.99 -3.82
CA VAL A 78 1.13 -20.27 -3.58
C VAL A 78 0.29 -21.17 -2.67
N LEU A 79 -0.31 -20.60 -1.62
CA LEU A 79 -1.16 -21.34 -0.70
C LEU A 79 -2.41 -21.87 -1.40
N TRP A 80 -3.02 -21.06 -2.26
CA TRP A 80 -4.15 -21.48 -3.11
C TRP A 80 -3.75 -22.64 -4.03
N LEU A 81 -2.63 -22.53 -4.76
CA LEU A 81 -2.12 -23.61 -5.61
C LEU A 81 -1.89 -24.90 -4.83
N TYR A 82 -1.29 -24.80 -3.65
CA TYR A 82 -1.07 -25.96 -2.78
C TYR A 82 -2.39 -26.61 -2.36
N THR A 83 -3.38 -25.83 -1.94
CA THR A 83 -4.68 -26.36 -1.51
C THR A 83 -5.56 -26.90 -2.64
N SER A 84 -5.38 -26.41 -3.88
CA SER A 84 -6.22 -26.83 -5.02
C SER A 84 -5.65 -28.00 -5.80
N PHE A 85 -4.32 -28.21 -5.79
CA PHE A 85 -3.68 -29.20 -6.65
C PHE A 85 -2.87 -30.27 -5.92
N ILE A 86 -2.38 -30.01 -4.70
CA ILE A 86 -1.49 -30.95 -3.99
C ILE A 86 -2.21 -31.68 -2.85
N LYS A 87 -3.12 -30.99 -2.17
CA LYS A 87 -3.92 -31.55 -1.08
C LYS A 87 -5.29 -31.98 -1.58
#